data_AF-A0A850L2F4-F1
#
_entry.id   AF-A0A850L2F4-F1
#
_cell.length_a   1.000
_cell.length_b   1.000
_cell.length_c   1.000
_cell.angle_alpha   90.00
_cell.angle_beta   90.00
_cell.angle_gamma   90.00
#
_symmetry.space_group_name_H-M   'P 1'
#
loop_
_entity.id
_entity.type
_entity.pdbx_description
1 polymer ?
#
loop_
_entity_poly.entity_id
_entity_poly.type
_entity_poly.pdbx_seq_one_letter_code
_entity_poly.pdbx_strand_id
1 'polypeptide(L)'
;MFSVIATSDPQTEQLLKQLRDIHLPEPTGWWPLAPGWWIIIGLLIVIIILLIARKFHQSRKERFSRLALKELAVLEQTSQKNWLIELEVLLKRTALCYFPKVQIAQLNTQEWINFLIKHDDDIWSEQSLFTLRDCAFQDPEKIDDIHKALLLKQSQQWITKLPYLKESIGSEKNV
;
A
#
# COMPACT_ATOMS: atom_id res chain seq x y z
N MET A 1 71.60 -59.44 -14.54
CA MET A 1 70.79 -59.51 -13.31
C MET A 1 71.62 -58.85 -12.19
N PHE A 2 71.46 -57.55 -11.98
CA PHE A 2 72.08 -56.82 -10.87
C PHE A 2 70.96 -56.14 -10.08
N SER A 3 70.71 -56.64 -8.87
CA SER A 3 69.80 -56.03 -7.91
C SER A 3 70.57 -54.93 -7.18
N VAL A 4 70.33 -53.67 -7.51
CA VAL A 4 70.86 -52.53 -6.75
C VAL A 4 70.13 -52.53 -5.40
N ILE A 5 70.85 -52.93 -4.35
CA ILE A 5 70.39 -52.83 -2.97
C ILE A 5 70.49 -51.35 -2.61
N ALA A 6 69.36 -50.65 -2.62
CA ALA A 6 69.28 -49.28 -2.15
C ALA A 6 69.58 -49.27 -0.65
N THR A 7 70.81 -48.95 -0.26
CA THR A 7 71.15 -48.59 1.12
C THR A 7 70.49 -47.25 1.42
N SER A 8 69.42 -47.26 2.21
CA SER A 8 68.83 -46.05 2.77
C SER A 8 69.84 -45.39 3.70
N ASP A 9 70.53 -44.38 3.18
CA ASP A 9 71.49 -43.58 3.96
C ASP A 9 70.74 -42.90 5.13
N PRO A 10 71.21 -43.06 6.39
CA PRO A 10 70.57 -42.46 7.56
C PRO A 10 70.43 -40.93 7.46
N GLN A 11 71.27 -40.27 6.65
CA GLN A 11 71.13 -38.84 6.38
C GLN A 11 69.91 -38.53 5.50
N THR A 12 69.56 -39.42 4.57
CA THR A 12 68.37 -39.30 3.72
C THR A 12 67.10 -39.54 4.52
N GLU A 13 67.11 -40.51 5.44
CA GLU A 13 66.03 -40.73 6.41
C GLU A 13 65.79 -39.51 7.32
N GLN A 14 66.86 -38.80 7.72
CA GLN A 14 66.76 -37.57 8.50
C GLN A 14 66.22 -36.39 7.68
N LEU A 15 66.65 -36.23 6.43
CA LEU A 15 66.11 -35.23 5.49
C LEU A 15 64.64 -35.48 5.17
N LEU A 16 64.24 -36.74 5.00
CA LEU A 16 62.84 -37.14 4.78
C LEU A 16 61.96 -36.95 6.03
N LYS A 17 62.53 -37.08 7.24
CA LYS A 17 61.83 -36.73 8.49
C LYS A 17 61.63 -35.21 8.64
N GLN A 18 62.57 -34.38 8.18
CA GLN A 18 62.42 -32.93 8.16
C GLN A 18 61.41 -32.43 7.12
N LEU A 19 61.11 -33.22 6.08
CA LEU A 19 60.16 -32.85 5.02
C LEU A 19 58.68 -33.08 5.39
N ARG A 20 58.38 -33.56 6.61
CA ARG A 20 57.01 -33.96 7.00
C ARG A 20 56.20 -32.90 7.75
N ASP A 21 56.80 -31.82 8.24
CA ASP A 21 56.04 -30.75 8.90
C ASP A 21 55.68 -29.61 7.94
N ILE A 22 54.96 -29.94 6.86
CA ILE A 22 54.06 -28.96 6.27
C ILE A 22 52.79 -29.05 7.10
N HIS A 23 52.70 -28.23 8.15
CA HIS A 23 51.42 -27.92 8.76
C HIS A 23 50.54 -27.32 7.65
N LEU A 24 49.63 -28.11 7.09
CA LEU A 24 48.52 -27.54 6.34
C LEU A 24 47.80 -26.62 7.33
N PRO A 25 47.60 -25.32 7.03
CA PRO A 25 46.69 -24.53 7.85
C PRO A 25 45.38 -25.31 7.87
N GLU A 26 44.82 -25.52 9.06
CA GLU A 26 43.44 -26.01 9.16
C GLU A 26 42.62 -25.22 8.14
N PRO A 27 41.76 -25.87 7.32
CA PRO A 27 41.02 -25.18 6.29
C PRO A 27 40.32 -24.03 7.00
N THR A 28 40.82 -22.81 6.78
CA THR A 28 40.38 -21.61 7.48
C THR A 28 38.89 -21.61 7.28
N GLY A 29 38.14 -21.90 8.34
CA GLY A 29 36.78 -22.38 8.21
C GLY A 29 35.91 -21.27 7.69
N TRP A 30 35.90 -21.05 6.37
CA TRP A 30 35.12 -20.15 5.53
C TRP A 30 34.76 -18.76 6.09
N TRP A 31 35.36 -18.35 7.20
CA TRP A 31 35.11 -17.11 7.91
C TRP A 31 36.36 -16.25 7.75
N PRO A 32 36.21 -15.05 7.16
CA PRO A 32 35.23 -14.10 7.62
C PRO A 32 34.29 -13.75 6.49
N LEU A 33 32.99 -14.01 6.67
CA LEU A 33 32.05 -13.02 6.16
C LEU A 33 32.46 -11.71 6.85
N ALA A 34 33.21 -10.87 6.13
CA ALA A 34 33.70 -9.60 6.63
C ALA A 34 32.53 -8.90 7.34
N PRO A 35 32.73 -8.29 8.52
CA PRO A 35 31.63 -7.75 9.33
C PRO A 35 30.72 -6.76 8.58
N GLY A 36 31.14 -6.25 7.42
CA GLY A 36 30.33 -5.48 6.48
C GLY A 36 29.08 -6.19 5.94
N TRP A 37 28.99 -7.53 5.93
CA TRP A 37 27.75 -8.21 5.52
C TRP A 37 26.61 -7.98 6.51
N TRP A 38 26.92 -7.82 7.79
CA TRP A 38 25.91 -7.44 8.79
C TRP A 38 25.36 -6.04 8.53
N ILE A 39 26.17 -5.14 7.98
CA ILE A 39 25.72 -3.82 7.55
C ILE A 39 24.76 -3.95 6.36
N ILE A 40 25.08 -4.80 5.38
CA ILE A 40 24.22 -5.05 4.22
C ILE A 40 22.90 -5.70 4.65
N ILE A 41 22.94 -6.72 5.51
CA ILE A 41 21.76 -7.38 6.05
C ILE A 41 20.93 -6.41 6.88
N GLY A 42 21.58 -5.62 7.74
CA GLY A 42 20.91 -4.59 8.54
C GLY A 42 20.23 -3.55 7.65
N LEU A 43 20.92 -3.06 6.63
CA LEU A 43 20.36 -2.13 5.65
C LEU A 43 19.17 -2.74 4.90
N LEU A 44 19.29 -3.99 4.45
CA LEU A 44 18.21 -4.70 3.78
C LEU A 44 16.99 -4.85 4.68
N ILE A 45 17.18 -5.20 5.95
CA ILE A 45 16.11 -5.30 6.94
C ILE A 45 15.45 -3.92 7.15
N VAL A 46 16.22 -2.84 7.28
CA VAL A 46 15.68 -1.49 7.40
C VAL A 46 14.84 -1.13 6.17
N ILE A 47 15.34 -1.41 4.96
CA ILE A 47 14.60 -1.17 3.72
C ILE A 47 13.29 -1.96 3.73
N ILE A 48 13.32 -3.25 4.08
CA ILE A 48 12.13 -4.09 4.17
C ILE A 48 11.13 -3.52 5.18
N ILE A 49 11.59 -3.13 6.37
CA ILE A 49 10.73 -2.53 7.40
C ILE A 49 10.11 -1.23 6.89
N LEU A 50 10.89 -0.37 6.22
CA LEU A 50 10.38 0.87 5.63
C LEU A 50 9.34 0.60 4.55
N LEU A 51 9.58 -0.38 3.67
CA LEU A 51 8.62 -0.78 2.63
C LEU A 51 7.33 -1.33 3.24
N ILE A 52 7.43 -2.20 4.25
CA ILE A 52 6.29 -2.76 4.97
C ILE A 52 5.53 -1.65 5.69
N ALA A 53 6.21 -0.75 6.40
CA ALA A 53 5.60 0.36 7.11
C ALA A 53 4.89 1.32 6.16
N ARG A 54 5.51 1.62 5.02
CA ARG A 54 4.93 2.47 3.97
C ARG A 54 3.68 1.83 3.37
N LYS A 55 3.74 0.53 3.06
CA LYS A 55 2.58 -0.25 2.58
C LYS A 55 1.46 -0.31 3.62
N PHE A 56 1.76 -0.57 4.89
CA PHE A 56 0.76 -0.57 5.96
C PHE A 56 0.12 0.79 6.18
N HIS A 57 0.90 1.88 6.08
CA HIS A 57 0.39 3.23 6.19
C HIS A 57 -0.52 3.61 5.01
N GLN A 58 -0.23 3.08 3.81
CA GLN A 58 -1.08 3.22 2.62
C GLN A 58 -2.36 2.38 2.76
N SER A 59 -2.25 1.13 3.22
CA SER A 59 -3.38 0.23 3.44
C SER A 59 -4.35 0.66 4.54
N ARG A 60 -3.89 1.42 5.55
CA ARG A 60 -4.82 2.01 6.55
C ARG A 60 -5.85 2.93 5.90
N LYS A 61 -5.49 3.61 4.80
CA LYS A 61 -6.39 4.51 4.08
C LYS A 61 -7.36 3.74 3.20
N GLU A 62 -6.86 2.76 2.45
CA GLU A 62 -7.68 1.82 1.66
C GLU A 62 -8.74 1.10 2.51
N ARG A 63 -8.44 0.81 3.78
CA ARG A 63 -9.43 0.23 4.72
C ARG A 63 -10.68 1.11 4.87
N PHE A 64 -10.55 2.44 4.86
CA PHE A 64 -11.71 3.33 4.96
C PHE A 64 -12.57 3.29 3.70
N SER A 65 -11.97 3.29 2.49
CA SER A 65 -12.76 3.07 1.26
C SER A 65 -13.45 1.72 1.28
N ARG A 66 -12.76 0.65 1.71
CA ARG A 66 -13.37 -0.69 1.79
C ARG A 66 -14.53 -0.76 2.80
N LEU A 67 -14.44 -0.04 3.92
CA LEU A 67 -15.53 0.07 4.88
C LEU A 67 -16.71 0.86 4.30
N ALA A 68 -16.44 1.99 3.65
CA ALA A 68 -17.47 2.79 3.00
C ALA A 68 -18.20 2.03 1.89
N LEU A 69 -17.48 1.23 1.09
CA LEU A 69 -18.08 0.35 0.07
C LEU A 69 -18.99 -0.73 0.70
N LYS A 70 -18.65 -1.23 1.89
CA LYS A 70 -19.52 -2.19 2.59
C LYS A 70 -20.80 -1.54 3.08
N GLU A 71 -20.72 -0.34 3.66
CA GLU A 71 -21.92 0.42 4.05
C GLU A 71 -22.78 0.79 2.84
N LEU A 72 -22.16 1.16 1.73
CA LEU A 72 -22.88 1.43 0.47
C LEU A 72 -23.67 0.22 0.00
N ALA A 73 -23.09 -0.98 0.09
CA ALA A 73 -23.79 -2.23 -0.26
C ALA A 73 -24.96 -2.55 0.69
N VAL A 74 -24.89 -2.14 1.95
CA VAL A 74 -25.99 -2.27 2.92
C VAL A 74 -27.11 -1.27 2.58
N LEU A 75 -26.75 -0.04 2.22
CA LEU A 75 -27.68 1.01 1.78
C LEU A 75 -28.43 0.61 0.50
N GLU A 76 -27.77 -0.07 -0.43
CA GLU A 76 -28.39 -0.58 -1.65
C GLU A 76 -29.48 -1.62 -1.35
N GLN A 77 -29.20 -2.53 -0.41
CA GLN A 77 -30.13 -3.60 -0.03
C GLN A 77 -31.27 -3.12 0.88
N THR A 78 -31.09 -1.97 1.54
CA THR A 78 -32.07 -1.46 2.49
C THR A 78 -32.96 -0.41 1.82
N SER A 79 -34.27 -0.68 1.76
CA SER A 79 -35.27 0.32 1.35
C SER A 79 -35.58 1.30 2.49
N GLN A 80 -34.55 1.90 3.05
CA GLN A 80 -34.69 2.99 4.01
C GLN A 80 -35.21 4.22 3.29
N LYS A 81 -36.17 4.91 3.92
CA LYS A 81 -36.62 6.21 3.42
C LYS A 81 -35.43 7.17 3.35
N ASN A 82 -34.56 7.22 4.34
CA ASN A 82 -33.47 8.20 4.39
C ASN A 82 -32.18 7.80 3.62
N TRP A 83 -32.24 6.85 2.68
CA TRP A 83 -31.05 6.30 2.00
C TRP A 83 -30.17 7.38 1.35
N LEU A 84 -30.78 8.45 0.82
CA LEU A 84 -30.06 9.53 0.14
C LEU A 84 -29.26 10.40 1.12
N ILE A 85 -29.83 10.69 2.30
CA ILE A 85 -29.15 11.44 3.37
C ILE A 85 -27.98 10.59 3.91
N GLU A 86 -28.21 9.29 4.13
CA GLU A 86 -27.17 8.38 4.57
C GLU A 86 -26.03 8.25 3.55
N LEU A 87 -26.36 8.25 2.26
CA LEU A 87 -25.39 8.29 1.17
C LEU A 87 -24.55 9.57 1.19
N GLU A 88 -25.17 10.74 1.35
CA GLU A 88 -24.44 12.02 1.40
C GLU A 88 -23.50 12.07 2.62
N VAL A 89 -23.98 11.64 3.78
CA VAL A 89 -23.17 11.55 5.01
C VAL A 89 -22.01 10.58 4.82
N LEU A 90 -22.24 9.43 4.18
CA LEU A 90 -21.22 8.44 3.88
C LEU A 90 -20.14 9.02 2.96
N LEU A 91 -20.52 9.73 1.90
CA LEU A 91 -19.59 10.36 0.96
C LEU A 91 -18.74 11.43 1.66
N LYS A 92 -19.35 12.35 2.41
CA LYS A 92 -18.64 13.39 3.16
C LYS A 92 -17.69 12.80 4.20
N ARG A 93 -18.14 11.78 4.95
CA ARG A 93 -17.31 11.08 5.94
C ARG A 93 -16.12 10.38 5.28
N THR A 94 -16.34 9.76 4.13
CA THR A 94 -15.27 9.11 3.37
C THR A 94 -14.28 10.15 2.86
N ALA A 95 -14.75 11.28 2.32
CA ALA A 95 -13.90 12.38 1.88
C ALA A 95 -12.98 12.91 3.01
N LEU A 96 -13.53 13.08 4.21
CA LEU A 96 -12.79 13.52 5.41
C LEU A 96 -11.64 12.58 5.81
N CYS A 97 -11.68 11.30 5.43
CA CYS A 97 -10.59 10.36 5.68
C CYS A 97 -9.40 10.57 4.72
N TYR A 98 -9.65 11.13 3.52
CA TYR A 98 -8.63 11.29 2.48
C TYR A 98 -8.10 12.73 2.38
N PHE A 99 -8.94 13.72 2.65
CA PHE A 99 -8.61 15.15 2.58
C PHE A 99 -8.53 15.79 3.99
N PRO A 100 -7.77 16.88 4.18
CA PRO A 100 -7.64 17.51 5.49
C PRO A 100 -9.00 18.05 5.99
N LYS A 101 -9.32 17.76 7.26
CA LYS A 101 -10.61 18.13 7.91
C LYS A 101 -11.01 19.59 7.72
N VAL A 102 -10.04 20.50 7.68
CA VAL A 102 -10.27 21.95 7.54
C VAL A 102 -10.93 22.29 6.20
N GLN A 103 -10.65 21.54 5.13
CA GLN A 103 -11.20 21.82 3.80
C GLN A 103 -12.61 21.29 3.59
N ILE A 104 -13.06 20.29 4.35
CA ILE A 104 -14.36 19.62 4.11
C ILE A 104 -15.40 19.97 5.18
N ALA A 105 -14.99 20.16 6.43
CA ALA A 105 -15.94 20.46 7.52
C ALA A 105 -16.63 21.82 7.39
N GLN A 106 -16.10 22.72 6.56
CA GLN A 106 -16.68 24.04 6.28
C GLN A 106 -17.47 24.07 4.97
N LEU A 107 -17.49 23.00 4.17
CA LEU A 107 -18.15 23.01 2.87
C LEU A 107 -19.67 23.03 3.03
N ASN A 108 -20.28 24.10 2.52
CA ASN A 108 -21.72 24.14 2.26
C ASN A 108 -22.09 23.13 1.16
N THR A 109 -23.39 22.82 1.00
CA THR A 109 -23.86 21.86 -0.02
C THR A 109 -23.36 22.20 -1.43
N GLN A 110 -23.33 23.48 -1.81
CA GLN A 110 -22.80 23.90 -3.12
C GLN A 110 -21.28 23.70 -3.24
N GLU A 111 -20.54 23.98 -2.18
CA GLU A 111 -19.08 23.83 -2.18
C GLU A 111 -18.68 22.35 -2.18
N TRP A 112 -19.50 21.49 -1.58
CA TRP A 112 -19.38 20.04 -1.67
C TRP A 112 -19.57 19.53 -3.11
N ILE A 113 -20.59 20.01 -3.82
CA ILE A 113 -20.79 19.66 -5.24
C ILE A 113 -19.61 20.15 -6.09
N ASN A 114 -19.15 21.38 -5.89
CA ASN A 114 -17.98 21.91 -6.59
C ASN A 114 -16.71 21.09 -6.30
N PHE A 115 -16.57 20.59 -5.07
CA PHE A 115 -15.48 19.69 -4.69
C PHE A 115 -15.55 18.36 -5.45
N LEU A 116 -16.75 17.77 -5.59
CA LEU A 116 -16.94 16.54 -6.37
C LEU A 116 -16.57 16.73 -7.84
N ILE A 117 -17.07 17.80 -8.48
CA ILE A 117 -16.76 18.15 -9.88
C ILE A 117 -15.25 18.35 -10.06
N LYS A 118 -14.62 19.11 -9.15
CA LYS A 118 -13.18 19.42 -9.23
C LYS A 118 -12.30 18.18 -9.16
N HIS A 119 -12.74 17.13 -8.46
CA HIS A 119 -11.93 15.94 -8.23
C HIS A 119 -12.29 14.74 -9.11
N ASP A 120 -13.42 14.74 -9.82
CA ASP A 120 -13.75 13.73 -10.84
C ASP A 120 -15.00 14.15 -11.65
N ASP A 121 -14.82 14.94 -12.72
CA ASP A 121 -15.93 15.43 -13.56
C ASP A 121 -16.59 14.31 -14.40
N ASP A 122 -15.84 13.27 -14.75
CA ASP A 122 -16.29 12.19 -15.64
C ASP A 122 -17.22 11.16 -14.95
N ILE A 123 -17.22 11.09 -13.62
CA ILE A 123 -18.03 10.11 -12.88
C ILE A 123 -19.45 10.62 -12.66
N TRP A 124 -19.60 11.91 -12.40
CA TRP A 124 -20.85 12.48 -11.93
C TRP A 124 -21.68 13.01 -13.10
N SER A 125 -22.92 12.53 -13.22
CA SER A 125 -23.89 13.13 -14.15
C SER A 125 -24.54 14.35 -13.53
N GLU A 126 -24.97 15.32 -14.36
CA GLU A 126 -25.66 16.52 -13.88
C GLU A 126 -26.89 16.19 -13.03
N GLN A 127 -27.63 15.13 -13.39
CA GLN A 127 -28.81 14.65 -12.66
C GLN A 127 -28.47 14.19 -11.24
N SER A 128 -27.34 13.49 -11.09
CA SER A 128 -26.86 13.01 -9.79
C SER A 128 -26.39 14.15 -8.91
N LEU A 129 -25.66 15.12 -9.48
CA LEU A 129 -25.24 16.33 -8.77
C LEU A 129 -26.45 17.17 -8.34
N PHE A 130 -27.46 17.30 -9.19
CA PHE A 130 -28.72 17.95 -8.86
C PHE A 130 -29.42 17.25 -7.69
N THR A 131 -29.54 15.93 -7.76
CA THR A 131 -30.17 15.10 -6.71
C THR A 131 -29.44 15.22 -5.37
N LEU A 132 -28.10 15.20 -5.38
CA LEU A 132 -27.28 15.37 -4.17
C LEU A 132 -27.36 16.79 -3.60
N ARG A 133 -27.53 17.80 -4.46
CA ARG A 133 -27.65 19.20 -4.04
C ARG A 133 -28.98 19.49 -3.35
N ASP A 134 -30.06 18.93 -3.88
CA ASP A 134 -31.42 19.18 -3.38
C ASP A 134 -31.85 18.14 -2.31
N CYS A 135 -30.97 17.18 -2.02
CA CYS A 135 -31.11 16.09 -1.05
C CYS A 135 -31.58 16.52 0.35
N ALA A 136 -31.24 17.72 0.79
CA ALA A 136 -31.67 18.21 2.11
C ALA A 136 -33.19 18.41 2.24
N PHE A 137 -33.93 18.48 1.13
CA PHE A 137 -35.33 18.87 1.11
C PHE A 137 -36.26 17.94 0.30
N GLN A 138 -35.71 16.95 -0.41
CA GLN A 138 -36.49 16.13 -1.34
C GLN A 138 -36.88 14.79 -0.75
N ASP A 139 -38.15 14.40 -0.97
CA ASP A 139 -38.66 13.11 -0.52
C ASP A 139 -38.06 11.97 -1.37
N PRO A 140 -37.24 11.09 -0.78
CA PRO A 140 -36.51 10.02 -1.48
C PRO A 140 -37.42 8.97 -2.14
N GLU A 141 -38.72 8.92 -1.80
CA GLU A 141 -39.72 8.08 -2.48
C GLU A 141 -40.05 8.55 -3.91
N LYS A 142 -39.70 9.79 -4.28
CA LYS A 142 -39.91 10.30 -5.65
C LYS A 142 -38.78 9.97 -6.63
N ILE A 143 -37.70 9.35 -6.14
CA ILE A 143 -36.55 9.02 -6.97
C ILE A 143 -36.79 7.64 -7.58
N ASP A 144 -36.80 7.59 -8.91
CA ASP A 144 -36.97 6.35 -9.66
C ASP A 144 -35.82 5.37 -9.37
N ASP A 145 -36.11 4.07 -9.36
CA ASP A 145 -35.13 3.03 -8.99
C ASP A 145 -33.89 3.06 -9.91
N ILE A 146 -34.07 3.47 -11.17
CA ILE A 146 -32.99 3.66 -12.14
C ILE A 146 -32.03 4.76 -11.70
N HIS A 147 -32.56 5.90 -11.26
CA HIS A 147 -31.75 7.03 -10.80
C HIS A 147 -31.05 6.70 -9.49
N LYS A 148 -31.73 5.98 -8.58
CA LYS A 148 -31.12 5.45 -7.36
C LYS A 148 -29.93 4.53 -7.66
N ALA A 149 -30.11 3.56 -8.55
CA ALA A 149 -29.05 2.62 -8.94
C ALA A 149 -27.86 3.34 -9.62
N LEU A 150 -28.13 4.32 -10.48
CA LEU A 150 -27.09 5.13 -11.11
C LEU A 150 -26.28 5.90 -10.06
N LEU A 151 -26.95 6.55 -9.11
CA LEU A 151 -26.30 7.35 -8.07
C LEU A 151 -25.43 6.49 -7.14
N LEU A 152 -25.92 5.32 -6.74
CA LEU A 152 -25.16 4.37 -5.93
C LEU A 152 -23.92 3.87 -6.69
N LYS A 153 -24.06 3.55 -7.98
CA LYS A 153 -22.95 3.12 -8.84
C LYS A 153 -21.87 4.21 -8.98
N GLN A 154 -22.26 5.45 -9.23
CA GLN A 154 -21.33 6.58 -9.32
C GLN A 154 -20.62 6.83 -8.00
N SER A 155 -21.35 6.75 -6.88
CA SER A 155 -20.80 6.83 -5.54
C SER A 155 -19.77 5.74 -5.27
N GLN A 156 -20.05 4.51 -5.70
CA GLN A 156 -19.13 3.37 -5.59
C GLN A 156 -17.83 3.62 -6.39
N GLN A 157 -17.96 4.08 -7.64
CA GLN A 157 -16.81 4.39 -8.51
C GLN A 157 -15.94 5.48 -7.91
N TRP A 158 -16.55 6.53 -7.38
CA TRP A 158 -15.84 7.62 -6.72
C TRP A 158 -15.11 7.16 -5.44
N ILE A 159 -15.75 6.39 -4.56
CA ILE A 159 -15.12 5.82 -3.35
C ILE A 159 -13.94 4.91 -3.69
N THR A 160 -14.01 4.21 -4.82
CA THR A 160 -12.94 3.34 -5.31
C THR A 160 -11.76 4.13 -5.87
N LYS A 161 -12.02 5.28 -6.51
CA LYS A 161 -11.00 6.16 -7.09
C LYS A 161 -10.33 7.11 -6.09
N LEU A 162 -11.00 7.40 -4.97
CA LEU A 162 -10.55 8.27 -3.88
C LEU A 162 -9.09 8.08 -3.39
N PRO A 163 -8.59 6.84 -3.22
CA PRO A 163 -7.19 6.61 -2.85
C PRO A 163 -6.18 7.17 -3.86
N TYR A 164 -6.49 7.09 -5.16
CA TYR A 164 -5.62 7.52 -6.25
C TYR A 164 -5.63 9.05 -6.43
N LEU A 165 -6.79 9.69 -6.23
CA LEU A 165 -6.92 11.16 -6.28
C LEU A 165 -6.06 11.88 -5.23
N LYS A 166 -5.82 11.24 -4.09
CA LYS A 166 -4.89 11.79 -3.10
C LYS A 166 -3.44 11.75 -3.57
N GLU A 167 -3.06 10.71 -4.30
CA GLU A 167 -1.69 10.49 -4.75
C GLU A 167 -1.27 11.52 -5.79
N SER A 168 -2.19 11.94 -6.67
CA SER A 168 -1.96 13.05 -7.61
C SER A 168 -1.74 14.39 -6.89
N ILE A 169 -2.56 14.71 -5.88
CA ILE A 169 -2.44 15.96 -5.10
C ILE A 169 -1.16 15.96 -4.24
N GLY A 170 -0.75 14.80 -3.73
CA GLY A 170 0.51 14.66 -2.98
C GLY A 170 1.75 14.83 -3.86
N SER A 171 1.66 14.50 -5.15
CA SER A 171 2.71 14.72 -6.14
C SER A 171 2.88 16.20 -6.49
N GLU A 172 1.78 16.94 -6.62
CA GLU A 172 1.78 18.36 -7.01
C GLU A 172 2.39 19.29 -5.94
N LYS A 173 2.40 18.87 -4.66
CA LYS A 173 2.99 19.66 -3.55
C LYS A 173 4.48 19.40 -3.30
N ASN A 174 5.10 18.47 -4.03
CA ASN A 174 6.52 18.12 -3.91
C ASN A 174 7.37 18.58 -5.10
N VAL A 175 6.85 19.48 -5.95
CA VAL A 175 7.56 20.20 -7.00
C VAL A 175 7.64 21.67 -6.59
#